data_AF-A0A1B9L3L2-F1
#
_entry.id   AF-A0A1B9L3L2-F1
#
_cell.length_a   1.000
_cell.length_b   1.000
_cell.length_c   1.000
_cell.angle_alpha   90.00
_cell.angle_beta   90.00
_cell.angle_gamma   90.00
#
_symmetry.space_group_name_H-M   'P 1'
#
loop_
_entity.id
_entity.type
_entity.pdbx_description
1 polymer ?
#
loop_
_entity_poly.entity_id
_entity_poly.type
_entity_poly.pdbx_seq_one_letter_code
_entity_poly.pdbx_strand_id
1 'polypeptide(L)'
;MKNRIISSSIFIVIGVLIILFPLYILPVCPPPEAVTTPIDTMSSTSSELAHSGHMHASTGKIMKCFWTARAEIGIGCLVITIGTLLLISSTAFVRMGLSMALACISLLAIAIPTILIGVCSNEMMRCNMGAKPALVLLSSLLFIIAIINTYYLNKKTKNRQFNF
;
A
#
# COMPACT_ATOMS: atom_id res chain seq x y z
N MET A 1 -12.34 -26.98 9.54
CA MET A 1 -12.52 -25.72 8.76
C MET A 1 -11.97 -24.47 9.45
N LYS A 2 -11.56 -24.49 10.72
CA LYS A 2 -11.16 -23.28 11.45
C LYS A 2 -9.85 -22.64 10.95
N ASN A 3 -8.82 -23.44 10.66
CA ASN A 3 -7.51 -22.97 10.22
C ASN A 3 -7.53 -22.25 8.86
N ARG A 4 -8.52 -22.55 8.00
CA ARG A 4 -8.67 -21.88 6.71
C ARG A 4 -9.28 -20.48 6.83
N ILE A 5 -10.14 -20.26 7.82
CA ILE A 5 -10.77 -18.97 8.09
C ILE A 5 -9.76 -18.02 8.73
N ILE A 6 -8.94 -18.53 9.66
CA ILE A 6 -7.88 -17.76 10.33
C ILE A 6 -6.90 -17.17 9.32
N SER A 7 -6.36 -18.00 8.43
CA SER A 7 -5.42 -17.56 7.39
C SER A 7 -6.03 -16.49 6.47
N SER A 8 -7.24 -16.71 5.95
CA SER A 8 -7.89 -15.71 5.09
C SER A 8 -8.24 -14.41 5.82
N SER A 9 -8.71 -14.49 7.07
CA SER A 9 -9.06 -13.31 7.86
C SER A 9 -7.83 -12.42 8.08
N ILE A 10 -6.65 -13.01 8.29
CA ILE A 10 -5.40 -12.27 8.45
C ILE A 10 -5.08 -11.48 7.17
N PHE A 11 -5.16 -12.11 5.99
CA PHE A 11 -4.90 -11.42 4.72
C PHE A 11 -5.87 -10.27 4.46
N ILE A 12 -7.17 -10.46 4.76
CA ILE A 12 -8.18 -9.41 4.61
C ILE A 12 -7.89 -8.24 5.55
N VAL A 13 -7.58 -8.51 6.83
CA VAL A 13 -7.25 -7.46 7.81
C VAL A 13 -6.03 -6.67 7.37
N ILE A 14 -4.97 -7.34 6.89
CA ILE A 14 -3.77 -6.66 6.40
C ILE A 14 -4.08 -5.82 5.15
N GLY A 15 -4.86 -6.35 4.20
CA GLY A 15 -5.28 -5.59 3.01
C GLY A 15 -6.07 -4.34 3.36
N VAL A 16 -7.00 -4.42 4.33
CA VAL A 16 -7.72 -3.26 4.86
C VAL A 16 -6.76 -2.26 5.52
N LEU A 17 -5.78 -2.75 6.28
CA LEU A 17 -4.79 -1.90 6.95
C LEU A 17 -3.91 -1.14 5.94
N ILE A 18 -3.54 -1.76 4.82
CA ILE A 18 -2.82 -1.12 3.71
C ILE A 18 -3.66 0.01 3.08
N ILE A 19 -4.98 -0.14 2.96
CA ILE A 19 -5.86 0.92 2.43
C ILE A 19 -6.02 2.06 3.44
N LEU A 20 -6.23 1.75 4.72
CA LEU A 20 -6.43 2.76 5.75
C LEU A 20 -5.18 3.60 5.98
N PHE A 21 -4.00 3.03 5.79
CA PHE A 21 -2.76 3.70 6.16
C PHE A 21 -2.49 4.99 5.35
N PRO A 22 -2.58 5.01 4.00
CA PRO A 22 -2.53 6.24 3.20
C PRO A 22 -3.68 7.22 3.43
N LEU A 23 -4.84 6.73 3.88
CA LEU A 23 -6.06 7.54 4.01
C LEU A 23 -6.23 8.17 5.40
N TYR A 24 -5.80 7.49 6.46
CA TYR A 24 -6.20 7.81 7.83
C TYR A 24 -5.03 8.21 8.75
N ILE A 25 -3.86 7.56 8.61
CA ILE A 25 -2.71 7.83 9.49
C ILE A 25 -1.90 9.03 8.97
N LEU A 26 -1.77 9.15 7.65
CA LEU A 26 -1.06 10.25 7.00
C LEU A 26 -1.80 10.63 5.71
N PRO A 27 -2.78 11.55 5.74
CA PRO A 27 -3.43 12.01 4.53
C PRO A 27 -2.34 12.48 3.56
N VAL A 28 -2.22 11.75 2.45
CA VAL A 28 -1.23 12.05 1.43
C VAL A 28 -1.57 13.41 0.83
N CYS A 29 -0.53 14.14 0.40
CA CYS A 29 -0.57 15.54 -0.02
C CYS A 29 -1.92 15.98 -0.62
N PRO A 30 -2.48 17.14 -0.20
CA PRO A 30 -3.75 17.61 -0.70
C PRO A 30 -3.73 17.65 -2.24
N PRO A 31 -4.86 17.31 -2.90
CA PRO A 31 -4.96 17.38 -4.35
C PRO A 31 -4.64 18.80 -4.79
N PRO A 32 -4.07 19.01 -6.00
CA PRO A 32 -3.87 20.34 -6.52
C PRO A 32 -5.24 21.01 -6.58
N GLU A 33 -5.47 21.93 -5.65
CA GLU A 33 -6.59 22.84 -5.71
C GLU A 33 -6.48 23.51 -7.07
N ALA A 34 -7.53 23.40 -7.87
CA ALA A 34 -7.70 24.23 -9.05
C ALA A 34 -7.81 25.66 -8.53
N VAL A 35 -6.66 26.29 -8.31
CA VAL A 35 -6.56 27.72 -8.12
C VAL A 35 -6.91 28.31 -9.48
N THR A 36 -8.20 28.43 -9.73
CA THR A 36 -8.77 29.44 -10.61
C THR A 36 -8.51 30.77 -9.94
N THR A 37 -7.28 31.27 -10.00
CA THR A 37 -7.04 32.69 -9.89
C THR A 37 -6.40 33.16 -11.18
N PRO A 38 -6.87 34.28 -11.73
CA PRO A 38 -6.47 34.72 -13.05
C PRO A 38 -4.96 34.93 -13.11
N ILE A 39 -4.45 34.74 -14.32
CA ILE A 39 -3.20 35.32 -14.81
C ILE A 39 -3.16 36.79 -14.38
N ASP A 40 -1.94 37.32 -14.15
CA ASP A 40 -1.59 38.67 -13.70
C ASP A 40 -1.28 38.68 -12.18
N THR A 41 -0.03 38.70 -11.70
CA THR A 41 0.97 39.74 -11.98
C THR A 41 2.31 39.31 -11.37
N MET A 42 3.39 39.71 -12.03
CA MET A 42 4.79 39.56 -11.65
C MET A 42 5.07 40.03 -10.20
N SER A 43 5.84 39.28 -9.40
CA SER A 43 6.68 39.87 -8.36
C SER A 43 7.76 38.89 -7.85
N SER A 44 8.96 39.10 -8.36
CA SER A 44 10.23 38.78 -7.72
C SER A 44 10.57 39.88 -6.71
N THR A 45 10.61 39.61 -5.40
CA THR A 45 11.56 40.24 -4.45
C THR A 45 11.47 39.66 -3.04
N SER A 46 12.59 39.78 -2.33
CA SER A 46 13.03 39.16 -1.09
C SER A 46 12.53 39.79 0.22
N SER A 47 12.68 39.00 1.29
CA SER A 47 13.07 39.35 2.68
C SER A 47 12.10 40.07 3.65
N GLU A 48 11.91 39.35 4.77
CA GLU A 48 11.67 39.76 6.18
C GLU A 48 10.25 40.00 6.76
N LEU A 49 10.04 39.27 7.87
CA LEU A 49 9.24 39.57 9.07
C LEU A 49 7.77 39.10 9.18
N ALA A 50 7.56 38.25 10.19
CA ALA A 50 6.36 38.02 11.00
C ALA A 50 5.13 37.30 10.39
N HIS A 51 4.92 36.08 10.91
CA HIS A 51 3.64 35.39 11.11
C HIS A 51 2.90 34.85 9.88
N SER A 52 2.21 33.73 10.12
CA SER A 52 1.40 32.92 9.19
C SER A 52 2.17 32.01 8.23
N GLY A 53 1.99 30.71 8.43
CA GLY A 53 2.59 29.66 7.61
C GLY A 53 2.07 29.72 6.18
N HIS A 54 2.93 30.11 5.25
CA HIS A 54 2.70 29.93 3.83
C HIS A 54 3.64 28.84 3.31
N MET A 55 3.17 27.60 3.35
CA MET A 55 3.73 26.52 2.54
C MET A 55 3.57 26.95 1.07
N HIS A 56 4.69 27.17 0.38
CA HIS A 56 4.71 27.36 -1.07
C HIS A 56 4.09 26.14 -1.78
N ALA A 57 2.78 26.17 -1.98
CA ALA A 57 2.06 25.26 -2.87
C ALA A 57 2.33 25.73 -4.30
N SER A 58 3.37 25.16 -4.91
CA SER A 58 3.67 25.39 -6.33
C SER A 58 2.49 24.91 -7.19
N THR A 59 1.95 25.83 -8.00
CA THR A 59 0.95 25.68 -9.05
C THR A 59 0.76 24.25 -9.59
N GLY A 60 -0.41 23.65 -9.30
CA GLY A 60 -1.09 22.65 -10.14
C GLY A 60 -0.39 21.32 -10.44
N LYS A 61 0.81 21.06 -9.91
CA LYS A 61 1.58 19.84 -10.26
C LYS A 61 1.24 18.70 -9.32
N ILE A 62 0.58 17.65 -9.83
CA ILE A 62 0.34 16.42 -9.06
C ILE A 62 1.69 15.87 -8.57
N MET A 63 1.83 15.74 -7.25
CA MET A 63 3.04 15.18 -6.63
C MET A 63 3.06 13.66 -6.75
N LYS A 64 4.27 13.07 -6.81
CA LYS A 64 4.46 11.61 -6.93
C LYS A 64 3.70 10.82 -5.86
N CYS A 65 3.65 11.38 -4.65
CA CYS A 65 2.94 10.83 -3.49
C CYS A 65 1.46 10.54 -3.76
N PHE A 66 0.78 11.34 -4.58
CA PHE A 66 -0.62 11.13 -4.95
C PHE A 66 -0.81 9.84 -5.78
N TRP A 67 0.06 9.61 -6.76
CA TRP A 67 0.02 8.41 -7.60
C TRP A 67 0.41 7.15 -6.81
N THR A 68 1.41 7.26 -5.94
CA THR A 68 1.79 6.18 -5.02
C THR A 68 0.62 5.79 -4.13
N ALA A 69 -0.08 6.76 -3.53
CA ALA A 69 -1.24 6.50 -2.68
C ALA A 69 -2.36 5.77 -3.44
N ARG A 70 -2.66 6.19 -4.67
CA ARG A 70 -3.67 5.53 -5.50
C ARG A 70 -3.26 4.10 -5.89
N ALA A 71 -1.98 3.87 -6.19
CA ALA A 71 -1.47 2.54 -6.49
C ALA A 71 -1.60 1.59 -5.28
N GLU A 72 -1.26 2.07 -4.09
CA GLU A 72 -1.37 1.28 -2.85
C GLU A 72 -2.82 0.93 -2.49
N ILE A 73 -3.76 1.85 -2.72
CA ILE A 73 -5.20 1.56 -2.56
C ILE A 73 -5.63 0.43 -3.51
N GLY A 74 -5.16 0.46 -4.76
CA GLY A 74 -5.42 -0.61 -5.73
C GLY A 74 -4.87 -1.96 -5.29
N ILE A 75 -3.66 -1.98 -4.72
CA ILE A 75 -3.03 -3.19 -4.18
C ILE A 75 -3.79 -3.73 -2.98
N GLY A 76 -4.16 -2.87 -2.02
CA GLY A 76 -4.95 -3.27 -0.88
C GLY A 76 -6.28 -3.91 -1.29
N CYS A 77 -6.95 -3.34 -2.30
CA CYS A 77 -8.17 -3.91 -2.87
C CYS A 77 -7.93 -5.28 -3.51
N LEU A 78 -6.82 -5.46 -4.22
CA LEU A 78 -6.44 -6.74 -4.82
C LEU A 78 -6.16 -7.80 -3.75
N VAL A 79 -5.47 -7.43 -2.67
CA VAL A 79 -5.19 -8.32 -1.52
C VAL A 79 -6.50 -8.76 -0.84
N ILE A 80 -7.46 -7.85 -0.63
CA ILE A 80 -8.77 -8.19 -0.07
C ILE A 80 -9.54 -9.13 -0.99
N THR A 81 -9.51 -8.88 -2.30
CA THR A 81 -10.16 -9.74 -3.30
C THR A 81 -9.59 -11.16 -3.24
N ILE A 82 -8.26 -11.29 -3.23
CA ILE A 82 -7.59 -12.58 -3.10
C ILE A 82 -7.88 -13.25 -1.74
N GLY A 83 -7.88 -12.49 -0.64
CA GLY A 83 -8.24 -12.99 0.68
C GLY A 83 -9.66 -13.55 0.73
N THR A 84 -10.61 -12.90 0.04
CA THR A 84 -11.99 -13.35 -0.11
C THR A 84 -12.09 -14.60 -1.00
N LEU A 85 -11.37 -14.63 -2.13
CA LEU A 85 -11.31 -15.84 -2.96
C LEU A 85 -10.71 -17.02 -2.18
N LEU A 86 -9.69 -16.80 -1.36
CA LEU A 86 -9.13 -17.82 -0.46
C LEU A 86 -10.16 -18.36 0.55
N LEU A 87 -11.14 -17.54 0.98
CA LEU A 87 -12.24 -18.00 1.83
C LEU A 87 -13.20 -18.93 1.09
N ILE A 88 -13.62 -18.53 -0.11
CA ILE A 88 -14.61 -19.25 -0.92
C ILE A 88 -13.99 -20.53 -1.52
N SER A 89 -12.77 -20.44 -2.04
CA SER A 89 -12.05 -21.56 -2.64
C SER A 89 -11.65 -22.60 -1.59
N SER A 90 -12.21 -23.80 -1.73
CA SER A 90 -11.91 -24.95 -0.86
C SER A 90 -10.83 -25.89 -1.44
N THR A 91 -10.46 -25.71 -2.72
CA THR A 91 -9.47 -26.53 -3.40
C THR A 91 -8.04 -26.15 -3.00
N ALA A 92 -7.20 -27.15 -2.71
CA ALA A 92 -5.82 -26.91 -2.26
C ALA A 92 -4.95 -26.24 -3.33
N PHE A 93 -5.16 -26.62 -4.60
CA PHE A 93 -4.41 -26.10 -5.75
C PHE A 93 -4.62 -24.59 -5.95
N VAL A 94 -5.88 -24.13 -5.96
CA VAL A 94 -6.20 -22.70 -6.12
C VAL A 94 -5.62 -21.87 -4.98
N ARG A 95 -5.64 -22.40 -3.76
CA ARG A 95 -5.12 -21.69 -2.58
C ARG A 95 -3.60 -21.54 -2.60
N MET A 96 -2.87 -22.51 -3.14
CA MET A 96 -1.43 -22.35 -3.40
C MET A 96 -1.17 -21.25 -4.43
N GLY A 97 -1.90 -21.26 -5.55
CA GLY A 97 -1.78 -20.24 -6.58
C GLY A 97 -2.05 -18.82 -6.06
N LEU A 98 -3.14 -18.65 -5.29
CA LEU A 98 -3.47 -17.35 -4.69
C LEU A 98 -2.44 -16.89 -3.65
N SER A 99 -1.85 -17.81 -2.88
CA SER A 99 -0.82 -17.45 -1.90
C SER A 99 0.48 -17.01 -2.59
N MET A 100 0.83 -17.63 -3.72
CA MET A 100 1.95 -17.18 -4.57
C MET A 100 1.66 -15.83 -5.22
N ALA A 101 0.44 -15.59 -5.68
CA ALA A 101 0.03 -14.29 -6.20
C ALA A 101 0.19 -13.18 -5.16
N LEU A 102 -0.22 -13.43 -3.89
CA LEU A 102 -0.01 -12.48 -2.79
C LEU A 102 1.47 -12.19 -2.53
N ALA A 103 2.35 -13.19 -2.64
CA ALA A 103 3.79 -12.97 -2.50
C ALA A 103 4.33 -12.02 -3.58
N CYS A 104 3.94 -12.22 -4.84
CA CYS A 104 4.29 -11.30 -5.92
C CYS A 104 3.73 -9.90 -5.68
N ILE A 105 2.44 -9.78 -5.33
CA ILE A 105 1.78 -8.48 -5.07
C ILE A 105 2.48 -7.72 -3.94
N SER A 106 2.89 -8.42 -2.87
CA SER A 106 3.62 -7.81 -1.75
C SER A 106 4.97 -7.24 -2.18
N LEU A 107 5.66 -7.93 -3.10
CA LEU A 107 6.93 -7.45 -3.64
C LEU A 107 6.74 -6.21 -4.52
N LEU A 108 5.65 -6.18 -5.31
CA LEU A 108 5.26 -4.98 -6.07
C LEU A 108 4.91 -3.81 -5.14
N ALA A 109 4.20 -4.07 -4.03
CA ALA A 109 3.85 -3.05 -3.03
C ALA A 109 5.07 -2.44 -2.35
N ILE A 110 6.16 -3.20 -2.18
CA ILE A 110 7.45 -2.65 -1.71
C ILE A 110 8.14 -1.84 -2.81
N ALA A 111 8.07 -2.30 -4.06
CA ALA A 111 8.73 -1.66 -5.19
C ALA A 111 8.14 -0.29 -5.54
N ILE A 112 6.83 -0.10 -5.38
CA ILE A 112 6.12 1.14 -5.71
C ILE A 112 6.66 2.38 -4.96
N PRO A 113 6.74 2.40 -3.62
CA PRO A 113 7.24 3.54 -2.87
C PRO A 113 8.77 3.69 -2.89
N THR A 114 9.51 2.67 -3.36
CA THR A 114 10.98 2.65 -3.35
C THR A 114 11.61 2.96 -4.71
N ILE A 115 11.26 2.20 -5.75
CA ILE A 115 11.92 2.24 -7.07
C ILE A 115 10.99 2.65 -8.22
N LEU A 116 9.69 2.36 -8.12
CA LEU A 116 8.77 2.45 -9.27
C LEU A 116 8.18 3.86 -9.45
N ILE A 117 7.59 4.41 -8.39
CA ILE A 117 7.09 5.80 -8.37
C ILE A 117 7.93 6.66 -7.41
N GLY A 118 8.36 6.06 -6.29
CA GLY A 118 9.02 6.79 -5.23
C GLY A 118 8.04 7.65 -4.43
N VAL A 119 8.55 8.35 -3.43
CA VAL A 119 7.77 9.37 -2.72
C VAL A 119 8.48 10.71 -2.76
N CYS A 120 7.86 11.71 -2.16
CA CYS A 120 8.33 13.07 -2.04
C CYS A 120 9.79 13.11 -1.54
N SER A 121 10.63 13.90 -2.21
CA SER A 121 12.07 14.01 -1.93
C SER A 121 12.39 14.76 -0.64
N ASN A 122 11.47 15.57 -0.14
CA ASN A 122 11.64 16.31 1.10
C ASN A 122 11.55 15.37 2.31
N GLU A 123 12.68 15.24 3.00
CA GLU A 123 12.85 14.39 4.17
C GLU A 123 12.00 14.82 5.38
N MET A 124 11.70 16.12 5.53
CA MET A 124 10.92 16.65 6.65
C MET A 124 9.40 16.47 6.50
N MET A 125 8.92 15.90 5.39
CA MET A 125 7.49 15.69 5.18
C MET A 125 7.03 14.34 5.69
N ARG A 126 5.84 14.31 6.30
CA ARG A 126 5.23 13.09 6.88
C ARG A 126 5.14 11.92 5.90
N CYS A 127 4.97 12.17 4.60
CA CYS A 127 4.92 11.11 3.59
C CYS A 127 6.24 10.32 3.48
N ASN A 128 7.40 10.99 3.56
CA ASN A 128 8.69 10.31 3.45
C ASN A 128 9.12 9.65 4.77
N MET A 129 8.90 10.31 5.90
CA MET A 129 9.31 9.79 7.22
C MET A 129 8.37 8.74 7.80
N GLY A 130 7.07 8.83 7.50
CA GLY A 130 6.08 7.92 8.03
C GLY A 130 5.55 6.94 7.00
N ALA A 131 5.12 7.43 5.83
CA ALA A 131 4.34 6.58 4.93
C ALA A 131 5.18 5.50 4.23
N LYS A 132 6.38 5.86 3.76
CA LYS A 132 7.35 4.93 3.17
C LYS A 132 7.68 3.72 4.07
N PRO A 133 8.25 3.92 5.28
CA PRO A 133 8.67 2.78 6.10
C PRO A 133 7.47 1.92 6.50
N ALA A 134 6.33 2.52 6.81
CA ALA A 134 5.14 1.76 7.18
C ALA A 134 4.57 0.91 6.04
N LEU A 135 4.50 1.42 4.81
CA LEU A 135 4.08 0.64 3.64
C LEU A 135 5.02 -0.53 3.37
N VAL A 136 6.33 -0.31 3.49
CA VAL A 136 7.34 -1.37 3.37
C VAL A 136 7.18 -2.41 4.48
N LEU A 137 6.94 -1.99 5.73
CA LEU A 137 6.73 -2.90 6.86
C LEU A 137 5.46 -3.75 6.70
N LEU A 138 4.33 -3.14 6.32
CA LEU A 138 3.07 -3.84 6.09
C LEU A 138 3.20 -4.84 4.94
N SER A 139 3.85 -4.44 3.85
CA SER A 139 4.05 -5.30 2.67
C SER A 139 5.03 -6.43 2.94
N SER A 140 6.11 -6.16 3.68
CA SER A 140 7.06 -7.19 4.12
C SER A 140 6.38 -8.22 5.02
N LEU A 141 5.54 -7.76 5.96
CA LEU A 141 4.76 -8.65 6.82
C LEU A 141 3.78 -9.51 6.01
N LEU A 142 3.09 -8.91 5.03
CA LEU A 142 2.20 -9.63 4.12
C LEU A 142 2.96 -10.71 3.32
N PHE A 143 4.16 -10.39 2.81
CA PHE A 143 5.02 -11.33 2.11
C PHE A 143 5.39 -12.53 2.98
N ILE A 144 5.87 -12.28 4.21
CA ILE A 144 6.26 -13.35 5.15
C ILE A 144 5.07 -14.27 5.44
N ILE A 145 3.89 -13.70 5.71
CA ILE A 145 2.67 -14.47 5.99
C ILE A 145 2.24 -15.29 4.77
N ALA A 146 2.34 -14.73 3.56
CA ALA A 146 2.04 -15.44 2.31
C ALA A 146 2.96 -16.65 2.09
N ILE A 147 4.26 -16.52 2.37
CA ILE A 147 5.24 -17.61 2.28
C ILE A 147 4.96 -18.69 3.33
N ILE A 148 4.75 -18.31 4.59
CA ILE A 148 4.41 -19.25 5.67
C ILE A 148 3.13 -20.01 5.32
N ASN A 149 2.11 -19.30 4.85
CA ASN A 149 0.84 -19.91 4.46
C ASN A 149 1.03 -20.88 3.29
N THR A 150 1.83 -20.51 2.28
CA THR A 150 2.14 -21.40 1.16
C THR A 150 2.84 -22.67 1.63
N TYR A 151 3.85 -22.55 2.50
CA TYR A 151 4.56 -23.70 3.07
C TYR A 151 3.64 -24.59 3.90
N TYR A 152 2.78 -24.00 4.74
CA TYR A 152 1.78 -24.72 5.52
C TYR A 152 0.80 -25.49 4.63
N LEU A 153 0.30 -24.86 3.57
CA LEU A 153 -0.58 -25.51 2.60
C LEU A 153 0.14 -26.63 1.85
N ASN A 154 1.43 -26.47 1.52
CA ASN A 154 2.23 -27.50 0.87
C ASN A 154 2.42 -28.73 1.74
N LYS A 155 2.83 -28.54 3.00
CA LYS A 155 2.97 -29.64 3.96
C LYS A 155 1.64 -30.36 4.18
N LYS A 156 0.54 -29.61 4.33
CA LYS A 156 -0.79 -30.20 4.53
C LYS A 156 -1.28 -30.99 3.31
N THR A 157 -1.01 -30.50 2.10
CA THR A 157 -1.39 -31.18 0.85
C THR A 157 -0.56 -32.45 0.66
N LYS A 158 0.75 -32.39 0.90
CA LYS A 158 1.65 -33.56 0.86
C LYS A 158 1.23 -34.63 1.87
N ASN A 159 0.91 -34.25 3.10
CA ASN A 159 0.46 -35.18 4.14
C ASN A 159 -0.92 -35.82 3.84
N ARG A 160 -1.77 -35.18 3.03
CA ARG A 160 -3.04 -35.79 2.60
C ARG A 160 -2.86 -36.79 1.46
N GLN A 161 -1.85 -36.61 0.61
CA GLN A 161 -1.51 -37.56 -0.46
C GLN A 161 -0.87 -38.85 0.08
N PHE A 162 -0.13 -38.77 1.18
CA PHE A 162 0.54 -39.92 1.82
C PHE A 162 -0.35 -40.78 2.74
N ASN A 163 -1.65 -40.48 2.83
CA ASN A 163 -2.58 -41.14 3.74
C ASN A 163 -3.74 -41.81 2.98
N PHE A 164 -3.44 -42.27 1.76
CA PHE A 164 -4.32 -43.04 0.87
C PHE A 164 -3.70 -44.42 0.62
#